data_AF-A0A818R4S1-F1
#
_entry.id   AF-A0A818R4S1-F1
#
_cell.length_a   1.000
_cell.length_b   1.000
_cell.length_c   1.000
_cell.angle_alpha   90.00
_cell.angle_beta   90.00
_cell.angle_gamma   90.00
#
_symmetry.space_group_name_H-M   'P 1'
#
loop_
_entity.id
_entity.type
_entity.pdbx_description
1 polymer ?
#
loop_
_entity_poly.entity_id
_entity_poly.type
_entity_poly.pdbx_seq_one_letter_code
_entity_poly.pdbx_strand_id
1 'polypeptide(L)'
;MKLSENIGSTADFLDLHMENQDGQLFTTVYQNPSYESYYLPFNSIHPLHMKKNIIFTMFLRTSRYCSTFQVYLNEREKLRMALLLNKYPNRIIDEQFNHVLSKCNIDQPLDFNNYNLIREKIIETPIKEKIPVDYGFFKLLFNSFTSWTRWAYDEFEFDNTNQPEEDQ
;
A
#
# COMPACT_ATOMS: atom_id res chain seq x y z
N MET A 1 8.57 -27.92 7.92
CA MET A 1 7.86 -27.16 8.96
C MET A 1 6.55 -27.90 9.25
N LYS A 2 6.46 -28.63 10.36
CA LYS A 2 5.22 -29.31 10.77
C LYS A 2 4.35 -28.27 11.48
N LEU A 3 3.20 -27.94 10.91
CA LEU A 3 2.17 -27.18 11.60
C LEU A 3 1.54 -28.12 12.63
N SER A 4 1.68 -27.80 13.92
CA SER A 4 0.94 -28.47 14.98
C SER A 4 -0.52 -27.98 14.94
N GLU A 5 -1.47 -28.90 14.78
CA GLU A 5 -2.89 -28.59 14.87
C GLU A 5 -3.26 -28.26 16.32
N ASN A 6 -3.19 -26.98 16.66
CA ASN A 6 -3.93 -26.44 17.79
C ASN A 6 -5.21 -25.86 17.19
N ILE A 7 -6.38 -26.40 17.55
CA ILE A 7 -7.67 -25.83 17.15
C ILE A 7 -7.88 -24.59 18.01
N GLY A 8 -7.16 -23.52 17.67
CA GLY A 8 -7.41 -22.20 18.24
C GLY A 8 -8.72 -21.66 17.70
N SER A 9 -9.52 -21.00 18.55
CA SER A 9 -10.68 -20.22 18.10
C SER A 9 -10.28 -18.99 17.30
N THR A 10 -8.99 -18.60 17.32
CA THR A 10 -8.45 -17.44 16.62
C THR A 10 -7.16 -17.77 15.90
N ALA A 11 -6.90 -17.10 14.77
CA ALA A 11 -5.66 -17.17 14.02
C ALA A 11 -5.30 -15.83 13.37
N ASP A 12 -4.02 -15.45 13.46
CA ASP A 12 -3.47 -14.26 12.82
C ASP A 12 -2.58 -14.66 11.64
N PHE A 13 -2.82 -14.06 10.48
CA PHE A 13 -1.99 -14.27 9.30
C PHE A 13 -1.83 -12.98 8.50
N LEU A 14 -0.57 -12.53 8.35
CA LEU A 14 -0.21 -11.27 7.69
C LEU A 14 -1.00 -10.09 8.32
N ASP A 15 -1.91 -9.51 7.54
CA ASP A 15 -2.72 -8.35 7.91
C ASP A 15 -4.17 -8.74 8.26
N LEU A 16 -4.44 -10.04 8.50
CA LEU A 16 -5.77 -10.60 8.74
C LEU A 16 -5.84 -11.29 10.10
N HIS A 17 -6.81 -10.87 10.91
CA HIS A 17 -7.20 -11.55 12.14
C HIS A 17 -8.47 -12.34 11.83
N MET A 18 -8.48 -13.61 12.22
CA MET A 18 -9.59 -14.54 12.00
C MET A 18 -10.03 -15.12 13.34
N GLU A 19 -11.33 -15.13 13.58
CA GLU A 19 -11.96 -15.69 14.76
C GLU A 19 -13.12 -16.60 14.32
N ASN A 20 -13.18 -17.80 14.87
CA ASN A 20 -14.30 -18.70 14.69
C ASN A 20 -15.24 -18.54 15.90
N GLN A 21 -16.41 -17.94 15.66
CA GLN A 21 -17.49 -17.82 16.64
C GLN A 21 -18.59 -18.80 16.25
N ASP A 22 -18.69 -19.91 16.99
CA ASP A 22 -19.74 -20.93 16.83
C ASP A 22 -19.92 -21.47 15.39
N GLY A 23 -18.82 -21.62 14.66
CA GLY A 23 -18.81 -22.12 13.28
C GLY A 23 -18.91 -21.03 12.22
N GLN A 24 -19.02 -19.76 12.61
CA GLN A 24 -18.98 -18.62 11.71
C GLN A 24 -17.62 -17.91 11.79
N LEU A 25 -17.00 -17.70 10.63
CA LEU A 25 -15.72 -17.02 10.53
C LEU A 25 -15.91 -15.50 10.54
N PHE A 26 -15.38 -14.85 11.57
CA PHE A 26 -15.27 -13.41 11.68
C PHE A 26 -13.84 -12.99 11.35
N THR A 27 -13.73 -11.97 10.51
CA THR A 27 -12.45 -11.46 10.05
C THR A 27 -12.34 -9.96 10.28
N THR A 28 -11.15 -9.50 10.67
CA THR A 28 -10.82 -8.09 10.89
C THR A 28 -9.38 -7.80 10.42
N VAL A 29 -9.00 -6.54 10.33
CA VAL A 29 -7.62 -6.17 9.99
C VAL A 29 -6.73 -6.43 11.21
N TYR A 30 -5.68 -7.22 11.02
CA TYR A 30 -4.68 -7.45 12.06
C TYR A 30 -3.54 -6.43 11.94
N GLN A 31 -3.15 -5.86 13.08
CA GLN A 31 -1.92 -5.09 13.22
C GLN A 31 -1.11 -5.72 14.34
N ASN A 32 0.15 -6.05 14.04
CA ASN A 32 1.05 -6.61 15.04
C ASN A 32 1.21 -5.61 16.20
N PRO A 33 0.85 -5.97 17.44
CA PRO A 33 0.95 -5.05 18.59
C PRO A 33 2.38 -4.62 18.91
N SER A 34 3.39 -5.36 18.44
CA SER A 34 4.81 -5.01 18.59
C SER A 34 5.30 -4.00 17.56
N TYR A 35 4.52 -3.69 16.53
CA TYR A 35 4.87 -2.72 15.49
C TYR A 35 3.93 -1.53 15.57
N GLU A 36 4.46 -0.35 15.85
CA GLU A 36 3.69 0.89 15.73
C GLU A 36 3.26 1.05 14.26
N SER A 37 1.98 1.38 14.03
CA SER A 37 1.44 1.59 12.69
C SER A 37 2.07 2.82 12.03
N TYR A 38 3.27 2.63 11.48
CA TYR A 38 4.03 3.67 10.84
C TYR A 38 3.57 3.81 9.39
N TYR A 39 2.76 4.84 9.12
CA TYR A 39 2.51 5.29 7.77
C TYR A 39 3.59 6.27 7.35
N LEU A 40 3.96 6.20 6.08
CA LEU A 40 4.90 7.16 5.51
C LEU A 40 4.34 8.59 5.66
N PRO A 41 5.05 9.53 6.33
CA PRO A 41 4.59 10.91 6.48
C PRO A 41 4.35 11.61 5.15
N PHE A 42 3.32 12.43 5.06
CA PHE A 42 2.96 13.09 3.80
C PHE A 42 4.03 14.09 3.31
N ASN A 43 4.80 14.69 4.22
CA ASN A 43 5.87 15.65 3.93
C ASN A 43 7.21 15.01 3.54
N SER A 44 7.31 13.69 3.53
CA SER A 44 8.52 12.97 3.10
C SER A 44 8.87 13.20 1.61
N ILE A 45 10.10 12.93 1.19
CA ILE A 45 10.59 13.17 -0.19
C ILE A 45 10.05 12.13 -1.21
N HIS A 46 9.15 11.24 -0.79
CA HIS A 46 8.62 10.22 -1.70
C HIS A 46 7.60 10.78 -2.70
N PRO A 47 7.53 10.18 -3.91
CA PRO A 47 6.55 10.54 -4.93
C PRO A 47 5.11 10.48 -4.44
N LEU A 48 4.27 11.40 -4.92
CA LEU A 48 2.86 11.49 -4.51
C LEU A 48 2.07 10.21 -4.81
N HIS A 49 2.37 9.53 -5.92
CA HIS A 49 1.68 8.29 -6.30
C HIS A 49 1.90 7.18 -5.26
N MET A 50 3.07 7.10 -4.62
CA MET A 50 3.35 6.11 -3.57
C MET A 50 2.51 6.40 -2.33
N LYS A 51 2.45 7.67 -1.90
CA LYS A 51 1.63 8.12 -0.76
C LYS A 51 0.15 7.86 -0.99
N LYS A 52 -0.36 8.14 -2.19
CA LYS A 52 -1.74 7.79 -2.60
C LYS A 52 -1.98 6.28 -2.54
N ASN A 53 -1.03 5.49 -3.04
CA ASN A 53 -1.13 4.03 -3.06
C ASN A 53 -1.15 3.42 -1.66
N ILE A 54 -0.51 4.03 -0.66
CA ILE A 54 -0.63 3.61 0.74
C ILE A 54 -2.10 3.68 1.18
N ILE A 55 -2.77 4.82 0.95
CA ILE A 55 -4.19 4.98 1.32
C ILE A 55 -5.06 3.96 0.57
N PHE A 56 -4.86 3.85 -0.75
CA PHE A 56 -5.61 2.93 -1.61
C PHE A 56 -5.50 1.49 -1.11
N THR A 57 -4.28 1.00 -0.86
CA THR A 57 -4.05 -0.39 -0.46
C THR A 57 -4.59 -0.70 0.93
N MET A 58 -4.40 0.21 1.90
CA MET A 58 -4.93 0.03 3.25
C MET A 58 -6.46 0.01 3.25
N PHE A 59 -7.10 0.95 2.55
CA PHE A 59 -8.55 1.00 2.52
C PHE A 59 -9.18 -0.18 1.76
N LEU A 60 -8.55 -0.64 0.67
CA LEU A 60 -8.96 -1.86 -0.02
C LEU A 60 -8.88 -3.09 0.89
N ARG A 61 -7.82 -3.20 1.70
CA ARG A 61 -7.67 -4.27 2.69
C ARG A 61 -8.77 -4.20 3.75
N THR A 62 -9.00 -3.03 4.35
CA THR A 62 -10.09 -2.83 5.33
C THR A 62 -11.43 -3.25 4.75
N SER A 63 -11.72 -2.87 3.50
CA SER A 63 -12.99 -3.20 2.83
C SER A 63 -13.15 -4.69 2.53
N ARG A 64 -12.05 -5.43 2.35
CA ARG A 64 -12.07 -6.89 2.13
C ARG A 64 -12.11 -7.68 3.43
N TYR A 65 -11.31 -7.27 4.41
CA TYR A 65 -11.06 -8.09 5.59
C TYR A 65 -12.15 -7.96 6.64
N CYS A 66 -12.79 -6.80 6.81
CA CYS A 66 -13.79 -6.63 7.85
C CYS A 66 -15.06 -7.42 7.54
N SER A 67 -15.41 -8.37 8.39
CA SER A 67 -16.58 -9.24 8.22
C SER A 67 -17.92 -8.52 8.44
N THR A 68 -17.96 -7.54 9.34
CA THR A 68 -19.18 -6.78 9.68
C THR A 68 -19.02 -5.30 9.37
N PHE A 69 -20.16 -4.62 9.12
CA PHE A 69 -20.17 -3.19 8.84
C PHE A 69 -19.63 -2.36 10.02
N GLN A 70 -19.93 -2.76 11.26
CA GLN A 70 -19.45 -2.05 12.45
C GLN A 70 -17.92 -2.11 12.58
N VAL A 71 -17.34 -3.29 12.35
CA VAL A 71 -15.88 -3.46 12.34
C VAL A 71 -15.26 -2.64 11.21
N TYR A 72 -15.86 -2.68 10.02
CA TYR A 72 -15.41 -1.88 8.88
C TYR A 72 -15.37 -0.38 9.19
N LEU A 73 -16.45 0.16 9.78
CA LEU A 73 -16.50 1.58 10.15
C LEU A 73 -15.41 1.92 11.16
N ASN A 74 -15.22 1.10 12.18
CA ASN A 74 -14.19 1.31 13.19
C ASN A 74 -12.79 1.31 12.56
N GLU A 75 -12.47 0.32 11.74
CA GLU A 75 -11.17 0.22 11.06
C GLU A 75 -10.95 1.34 10.04
N ARG A 76 -12.00 1.76 9.33
CA ARG A 76 -11.96 2.92 8.43
C ARG A 76 -11.62 4.21 9.18
N GLU A 77 -12.24 4.45 10.33
CA GLU A 77 -11.97 5.64 11.14
C GLU A 77 -10.57 5.59 11.78
N LYS A 78 -10.13 4.42 12.27
CA LYS A 78 -8.74 4.23 12.73
C LYS A 78 -7.73 4.56 11.62
N LEU A 79 -7.95 4.05 10.41
CA LEU A 79 -7.11 4.33 9.25
C LEU A 79 -7.11 5.83 8.92
N ARG A 80 -8.30 6.47 8.88
CA ARG A 80 -8.42 7.91 8.63
C ARG A 80 -7.63 8.71 9.66
N MET A 81 -7.80 8.38 10.94
CA MET A 81 -7.09 9.06 12.02
C MET A 81 -5.58 8.92 11.90
N ALA A 82 -5.09 7.72 11.62
CA ALA A 82 -3.66 7.49 11.48
C ALA A 82 -3.06 8.24 10.26
N LEU A 83 -3.80 8.35 9.15
CA LEU A 83 -3.39 9.16 8.00
C LEU A 83 -3.36 10.66 8.33
N LEU A 84 -4.35 11.16 9.07
CA LEU A 84 -4.39 12.56 9.50
C LEU A 84 -3.23 12.91 10.44
N LEU A 85 -2.88 12.00 11.37
CA LEU A 85 -1.70 12.14 12.23
C LEU A 85 -0.41 12.22 11.39
N ASN A 86 -0.33 11.48 10.29
CA ASN A 86 0.76 11.51 9.32
C ASN A 86 0.66 12.65 8.29
N LYS A 87 -0.16 13.69 8.56
CA LYS A 87 -0.30 14.93 7.79
C LYS A 87 -0.84 14.74 6.37
N TYR A 88 -1.56 13.65 6.11
CA TYR A 88 -2.26 13.49 4.83
C TYR A 88 -3.43 14.48 4.74
N PRO A 89 -3.58 15.23 3.63
CA PRO A 89 -4.73 16.10 3.43
C PRO A 89 -6.04 15.29 3.34
N ASN A 90 -7.09 15.73 4.04
CA ASN A 90 -8.44 15.11 4.01
C ASN A 90 -8.91 14.84 2.58
N ARG A 91 -8.76 15.82 1.68
CA ARG A 91 -9.15 15.70 0.26
C ARG A 91 -8.51 14.49 -0.42
N ILE A 92 -7.24 14.20 -0.15
CA ILE A 92 -6.54 13.07 -0.76
C ILE A 92 -7.04 11.74 -0.17
N ILE A 93 -7.33 11.72 1.14
CA ILE A 93 -7.90 10.53 1.80
C ILE A 93 -9.24 10.19 1.16
N ASP A 94 -10.14 11.17 1.04
CA ASP A 94 -11.48 10.98 0.45
C ASP A 94 -11.40 10.61 -1.03
N GLU A 95 -10.51 11.25 -1.79
CA GLU A 95 -10.23 10.93 -3.19
C GLU A 95 -9.82 9.45 -3.35
N GLN A 96 -8.93 8.95 -2.47
CA GLN A 96 -8.47 7.56 -2.54
C GLN A 96 -9.51 6.56 -2.05
N PHE A 97 -10.32 6.90 -1.05
CA PHE A 97 -11.43 6.04 -0.62
C PHE A 97 -12.44 5.87 -1.76
N ASN A 98 -12.84 6.97 -2.40
CA ASN A 98 -13.72 6.92 -3.57
C ASN A 98 -13.06 6.21 -4.76
N HIS A 99 -11.74 6.34 -4.91
CA HIS A 99 -11.01 5.62 -5.96
C HIS A 99 -11.07 4.09 -5.78
N VAL A 100 -10.99 3.58 -4.55
CA VAL A 100 -11.16 2.15 -4.27
C VAL A 100 -12.58 1.68 -4.63
N LEU A 101 -13.59 2.43 -4.18
CA LEU A 101 -15.00 2.06 -4.42
C LEU A 101 -15.33 2.06 -5.92
N SER A 102 -14.98 3.13 -6.63
CA SER A 102 -15.17 3.22 -8.09
C SER A 102 -14.43 2.11 -8.85
N LYS A 103 -13.23 1.72 -8.41
CA LYS A 103 -12.48 0.61 -9.02
C LYS A 103 -13.09 -0.76 -8.79
N CYS A 104 -13.92 -0.91 -7.75
CA CYS A 104 -14.71 -2.10 -7.48
C CYS A 104 -16.15 -1.98 -8.04
N ASN A 105 -16.43 -0.97 -8.90
CA ASN A 105 -17.74 -0.71 -9.47
C ASN A 105 -18.83 -0.45 -8.41
N ILE A 106 -18.50 0.31 -7.38
CA ILE A 106 -19.41 0.70 -6.30
C ILE A 106 -19.70 2.19 -6.42
N ASP A 107 -20.94 2.51 -6.81
CA ASP A 107 -21.39 3.90 -7.00
C ASP A 107 -22.21 4.44 -5.82
N GLN A 108 -22.46 3.61 -4.80
CA GLN A 108 -23.27 3.93 -3.63
C GLN A 108 -22.45 3.87 -2.33
N PRO A 109 -22.79 4.68 -1.31
CA PRO A 109 -22.14 4.61 -0.02
C PRO A 109 -22.42 3.27 0.66
N LEU A 110 -21.44 2.75 1.40
CA LEU A 110 -21.60 1.54 2.19
C LEU A 110 -22.44 1.86 3.44
N ASP A 111 -23.50 1.09 3.63
CA ASP A 111 -24.39 1.14 4.79
C ASP A 111 -24.56 -0.26 5.39
N PHE A 112 -25.23 -0.34 6.55
CA PHE A 112 -25.45 -1.61 7.25
C PHE A 112 -26.17 -2.67 6.39
N ASN A 113 -27.07 -2.24 5.50
CA ASN A 113 -27.92 -3.13 4.73
C ASN A 113 -27.22 -3.67 3.47
N ASN A 114 -26.38 -2.85 2.85
CA ASN A 114 -25.72 -3.17 1.59
C ASN A 114 -24.28 -3.69 1.77
N TYR A 115 -23.71 -3.57 2.97
CA TYR A 115 -22.30 -3.87 3.23
C TYR A 115 -21.87 -5.27 2.79
N ASN A 116 -22.58 -6.31 3.23
CA ASN A 116 -22.18 -7.70 2.97
C ASN A 116 -22.17 -8.02 1.47
N LEU A 117 -23.20 -7.58 0.74
CA LEU A 117 -23.31 -7.76 -0.71
C LEU A 117 -22.20 -7.02 -1.46
N ILE A 118 -21.88 -5.80 -1.04
CA ILE A 118 -20.80 -5.01 -1.63
C ILE A 118 -19.44 -5.64 -1.32
N ARG A 119 -19.22 -6.07 -0.08
CA ARG A 119 -17.99 -6.73 0.35
C ARG A 119 -17.69 -7.98 -0.46
N GLU A 120 -18.70 -8.83 -0.69
CA GLU A 120 -18.57 -10.01 -1.55
C GLU A 120 -18.08 -9.63 -2.95
N LYS A 121 -18.69 -8.61 -3.57
CA LYS A 121 -18.23 -8.08 -4.87
C LYS A 121 -16.78 -7.59 -4.84
N ILE A 122 -16.35 -6.91 -3.76
CA ILE A 122 -14.96 -6.42 -3.61
C ILE A 122 -13.97 -7.59 -3.51
N ILE A 123 -14.35 -8.66 -2.82
CA ILE A 123 -13.54 -9.87 -2.65
C ILE A 123 -13.40 -10.60 -3.99
N GLU A 124 -14.51 -10.76 -4.71
CA GLU A 124 -14.57 -11.42 -6.01
C GLU A 124 -13.86 -10.63 -7.12
N THR A 125 -13.73 -9.30 -6.96
CA THR A 125 -13.06 -8.45 -7.94
C THR A 125 -11.59 -8.88 -8.09
N PRO A 126 -11.19 -9.43 -9.25
CA PRO A 126 -9.84 -9.94 -9.44
C PRO A 126 -8.86 -8.77 -9.36
N ILE A 127 -7.78 -8.96 -8.59
CA ILE A 127 -6.64 -8.05 -8.68
C ILE A 127 -6.09 -8.26 -10.09
N LYS A 128 -6.26 -7.28 -11.00
CA LYS A 128 -5.65 -7.35 -12.33
C LYS A 128 -4.19 -7.75 -12.15
N GLU A 129 -3.82 -8.93 -12.65
CA GLU A 129 -2.43 -9.35 -12.65
C GLU A 129 -1.63 -8.24 -13.33
N LYS A 130 -0.56 -7.79 -12.70
CA LYS A 130 0.35 -6.87 -13.38
C LYS A 130 0.82 -7.62 -14.62
N ILE A 131 0.63 -7.01 -15.80
CA ILE A 131 1.29 -7.45 -17.03
C ILE A 131 2.77 -7.65 -16.65
N PRO A 132 3.39 -8.81 -16.94
CA PRO A 132 4.77 -9.04 -16.58
C PRO A 132 5.61 -7.87 -17.08
N VAL A 133 6.30 -7.22 -16.16
CA VAL A 133 7.17 -6.09 -16.48
C VAL A 133 8.25 -6.63 -17.40
N ASP A 134 8.37 -6.09 -18.62
CA ASP A 134 9.48 -6.42 -19.51
C ASP A 134 10.78 -5.85 -18.92
N TYR A 135 11.50 -6.71 -18.20
CA TYR A 135 12.78 -6.39 -17.59
C TYR A 135 13.87 -6.07 -18.63
N GLY A 136 13.68 -6.41 -19.92
CA GLY A 136 14.60 -6.04 -20.99
C GLY A 136 14.70 -4.54 -21.18
N PHE A 137 13.55 -3.85 -21.21
CA PHE A 137 13.50 -2.39 -21.34
C PHE A 137 14.08 -1.67 -20.11
N PHE A 138 13.76 -2.12 -18.90
CA PHE A 138 14.31 -1.53 -17.67
C PHE A 138 15.82 -1.76 -17.53
N LYS A 139 16.34 -2.90 -17.98
CA LYS A 139 17.79 -3.17 -17.99
C LYS A 139 18.52 -2.28 -18.99
N LEU A 140 17.94 -2.03 -20.17
CA LEU A 140 18.49 -1.09 -21.15
C LEU A 140 18.49 0.34 -20.60
N LEU A 141 17.40 0.79 -19.98
CA LEU A 141 17.34 2.11 -19.35
C LEU A 141 18.36 2.24 -18.22
N PHE A 142 18.47 1.25 -17.33
CA PHE A 142 19.45 1.28 -16.24
C PHE A 142 20.88 1.28 -16.76
N ASN A 143 21.19 0.46 -17.77
CA ASN A 143 22.50 0.43 -18.40
C ASN A 143 22.83 1.75 -19.11
N SER A 144 21.85 2.36 -19.79
CA SER A 144 22.04 3.67 -20.45
C SER A 144 22.22 4.80 -19.44
N PHE A 145 21.54 4.73 -18.28
CA PHE A 145 21.67 5.70 -17.21
C PHE A 145 23.04 5.60 -16.54
N THR A 146 23.52 4.39 -16.23
CA THR A 146 24.85 4.18 -15.64
C THR A 146 25.98 4.47 -16.63
N SER A 147 25.79 4.23 -17.92
CA SER A 147 26.79 4.60 -18.93
C SER A 147 26.85 6.11 -19.13
N TRP A 148 25.71 6.81 -19.10
CA TRP A 148 25.66 8.27 -19.19
C TRP A 148 26.27 8.96 -17.96
N THR A 149 25.95 8.48 -16.75
CA THR A 149 26.57 9.04 -15.54
C THR A 149 28.06 8.76 -15.48
N ARG A 150 28.50 7.57 -15.92
CA ARG A 150 29.93 7.25 -15.99
C ARG A 150 30.67 8.12 -17.01
N TRP A 151 30.10 8.31 -18.20
CA TRP A 151 30.67 9.23 -19.21
C TRP A 151 30.74 10.68 -18.68
N ALA A 152 29.69 11.16 -18.00
CA ALA A 152 29.69 12.51 -17.43
C ALA A 152 30.71 12.68 -16.29
N TYR A 153 30.96 11.63 -15.48
CA TYR A 153 32.03 11.64 -14.48
C TYR A 153 33.41 11.62 -15.14
N ASP A 154 33.62 10.79 -16.16
CA ASP A 154 34.89 10.69 -16.88
C ASP A 154 35.22 12.00 -17.64
N GLU A 155 34.22 12.69 -18.20
CA GLU A 155 34.37 13.99 -18.86
C GLU A 155 34.72 15.10 -17.84
N PHE A 156 34.14 15.06 -16.63
CA PHE A 156 34.45 16.00 -15.55
C PHE A 156 35.84 15.77 -14.92
N GLU A 157 36.34 14.53 -14.87
CA GLU A 157 37.71 14.23 -14.45
C GLU A 157 38.76 14.61 -15.51
N PHE A 158 38.44 14.49 -16.80
CA PHE A 158 39.33 14.89 -17.90
C PHE A 158 39.54 16.41 -17.98
N ASP A 159 38.52 17.20 -17.66
CA ASP A 159 38.62 18.67 -17.67
C ASP A 159 39.41 19.21 -16.46
N ASN A 160 39.39 18.49 -15.32
CA ASN A 160 40.12 18.86 -14.10
C ASN A 160 41.59 18.40 -14.08
N THR A 161 42.03 17.55 -15.01
CA THR A 161 43.42 17.06 -15.09
C THR A 161 44.30 17.86 -16.04
N ASN A 162 43.74 18.83 -16.77
CA ASN A 162 44.48 19.69 -17.71
C ASN A 162 44.61 21.17 -17.27
N GLN A 163 44.44 21.48 -15.97
CA GLN A 163 44.86 22.78 -15.46
C GLN A 163 46.39 22.78 -15.29
N PRO A 164 47.14 23.67 -15.98
CA PRO A 164 48.58 23.75 -15.80
C PRO A 164 48.91 24.22 -14.38
N GLU A 165 49.85 23.54 -13.72
CA GLU A 165 50.47 24.00 -12.47
C GLU A 165 51.07 25.40 -12.71
N GLU A 166 50.50 26.42 -12.07
CA GLU A 166 51.14 27.73 -11.97
C GLU A 166 52.36 27.61 -11.04
N ASP A 167 53.54 27.55 -11.65
CA ASP A 167 54.82 27.73 -10.99
C ASP A 167 54.96 29.18 -10.45
N GLN A 168 55.10 29.28 -9.12
CA GLN A 168 55.73 30.32 -8.28
C GLN A 168 55.24 31.78 -8.33
#